data_AF-A0A8H4VJR2-F1
#
_entry.id   AF-A0A8H4VJR2-F1
#
_cell.length_a   1.000
_cell.length_b   1.000
_cell.length_c   1.000
_cell.angle_alpha   90.00
_cell.angle_beta   90.00
_cell.angle_gamma   90.00
#
_symmetry.space_group_name_H-M   'P 1'
#
loop_
_entity.id
_entity.type
_entity.pdbx_description
1 polymer ?
#
loop_
_entity_poly.entity_id
_entity_poly.type
_entity_poly.pdbx_seq_one_letter_code
_entity_poly.pdbx_strand_id
1 'polypeptide(L)'
;MAYSQDDDFEIIDAQSPPATGLHVVSMAEAELPIRQKKVSPDEEETTERAIKPLVSLMQETTKLQEKSGPIFQRAAIEKDGSSSHVRDNIFEAFVTGLPVEEQQMMNCNACKKFMSQYGDLCTVGEDGSLLPLMWPTDTEKVPQYYRKSVEHVLTLLETSGGTVGDEFAIQDKAGRVLGVPKTGAWSHMSITLTEIRITRANDPMKSQDTTTSHNMLNAILERNPAGVVERAHHYLGQNLLPYAESHKSAIIYLQNTVASLL
;
A
#
# COMPACT_ATOMS: atom_id res chain seq x y z
N MET A 1 -46.63 54.24 -39.74
CA MET A 1 -45.89 55.35 -39.10
C MET A 1 -44.55 54.77 -38.67
N ALA A 2 -43.51 54.88 -39.51
CA ALA A 2 -42.51 55.95 -39.57
C ALA A 2 -41.41 55.75 -38.49
N TYR A 3 -40.21 55.26 -38.86
CA TYR A 3 -38.91 55.97 -39.04
C TYR A 3 -38.42 56.67 -37.76
N SER A 4 -37.16 56.62 -37.29
CA SER A 4 -35.82 56.67 -37.93
C SER A 4 -34.73 56.42 -36.85
N GLN A 5 -33.60 55.75 -37.16
CA GLN A 5 -32.20 56.27 -37.27
C GLN A 5 -31.49 56.61 -35.95
N ASP A 6 -30.18 56.51 -35.75
CA ASP A 6 -28.97 56.00 -36.43
C ASP A 6 -27.91 56.01 -35.29
N ASP A 7 -26.85 55.20 -35.36
CA ASP A 7 -25.51 55.67 -34.96
C ASP A 7 -24.42 54.69 -35.41
N ASP A 8 -23.40 55.29 -36.00
CA ASP A 8 -22.47 54.74 -36.96
C ASP A 8 -21.22 54.10 -36.33
N PHE A 9 -20.64 53.18 -37.10
CA PHE A 9 -19.29 52.65 -36.95
C PHE A 9 -18.25 53.65 -37.50
N GLU A 10 -17.15 53.87 -36.78
CA GLU A 10 -15.89 54.33 -37.38
C GLU A 10 -14.83 53.23 -37.31
N ILE A 11 -14.37 52.81 -38.50
CA ILE A 11 -13.20 51.99 -38.75
C ILE A 11 -12.03 52.95 -39.01
N ILE A 12 -10.93 52.80 -38.28
CA ILE A 12 -9.70 53.56 -38.53
C ILE A 12 -8.61 52.58 -39.00
N ASP A 13 -8.21 52.73 -40.25
CA ASP A 13 -7.03 52.11 -40.87
C ASP A 13 -5.75 52.68 -40.25
N ALA A 14 -4.90 51.80 -39.70
CA ALA A 14 -3.55 52.16 -39.28
C ALA A 14 -2.53 51.54 -40.26
N GLN A 15 -1.92 52.43 -41.05
CA GLN A 15 -0.85 52.17 -42.01
C GLN A 15 0.39 51.52 -41.37
N SER A 16 1.03 50.62 -42.11
CA SER A 16 2.33 50.02 -41.77
C SER A 16 3.50 51.01 -41.88
N PRO A 17 4.44 51.03 -40.91
CA PRO A 17 5.75 51.65 -41.08
C PRO A 17 6.86 50.64 -41.46
N PRO A 18 8.03 51.13 -41.95
CA PRO A 18 8.92 50.39 -42.86
C PRO A 18 10.01 49.55 -42.19
N ALA A 19 10.58 48.64 -42.98
CA ALA A 19 11.67 47.73 -42.61
C ALA A 19 12.97 48.45 -42.23
N THR A 20 13.54 48.08 -41.08
CA THR A 20 14.95 48.32 -40.74
C THR A 20 15.53 47.02 -40.16
N GLY A 21 16.67 46.56 -40.69
CA GLY A 21 17.21 45.22 -40.45
C GLY A 21 18.18 45.07 -39.27
N LEU A 22 18.67 43.81 -39.15
CA LEU A 22 19.69 43.24 -38.26
C LEU A 22 19.27 43.12 -36.77
N HIS A 23 19.47 42.01 -36.04
CA HIS A 23 20.47 40.94 -36.11
C HIS A 23 19.84 39.60 -35.69
N VAL A 24 20.12 38.53 -36.44
CA VAL A 24 19.88 37.14 -36.02
C VAL A 24 20.90 36.80 -34.94
N VAL A 25 20.43 36.55 -33.71
CA VAL A 25 21.19 35.75 -32.73
C VAL A 25 20.48 34.40 -32.67
N SER A 26 21.08 33.44 -33.37
CA SER A 26 20.81 32.02 -33.24
C SER A 26 21.10 31.60 -31.80
N MET A 27 20.08 31.54 -30.96
CA MET A 27 20.17 30.79 -29.72
C MET A 27 19.99 29.32 -30.06
N ALA A 28 21.08 28.59 -29.88
CA ALA A 28 21.22 27.17 -30.09
C ALA A 28 19.99 26.40 -29.58
N GLU A 29 19.54 25.46 -30.41
CA GLU A 29 18.62 24.40 -30.05
C GLU A 29 19.11 23.75 -28.76
N ALA A 30 18.42 24.04 -27.65
CA ALA A 30 18.57 23.27 -26.43
C ALA A 30 18.20 21.82 -26.77
N GLU A 31 19.17 20.94 -26.61
CA GLU A 31 19.08 19.52 -26.89
C GLU A 31 17.81 18.92 -26.30
N LEU A 32 16.98 18.35 -27.18
CA LEU A 32 15.82 17.55 -26.82
C LEU A 32 16.24 16.41 -25.88
N PRO A 33 15.38 16.02 -24.91
CA PRO A 33 15.71 14.96 -23.97
C PRO A 33 16.03 13.67 -24.73
N ILE A 34 17.15 13.06 -24.33
CA ILE A 34 17.64 11.77 -24.79
C ILE A 34 16.45 10.81 -24.85
N ARG A 35 16.05 10.42 -26.08
CA ARG A 35 15.04 9.39 -26.30
C ARG A 35 15.64 8.08 -25.78
N GLN A 36 15.36 7.76 -24.52
CA GLN A 36 15.87 6.56 -23.87
C GLN A 36 15.51 5.34 -24.72
N LYS A 37 16.54 4.54 -25.04
CA LYS A 37 16.46 3.39 -25.93
C LYS A 37 15.46 2.40 -25.31
N LYS A 38 14.43 2.03 -26.08
CA LYS A 38 13.46 1.01 -25.67
C LYS A 38 14.21 -0.32 -25.55
N VAL A 39 14.56 -0.71 -24.33
CA VAL A 39 15.25 -1.98 -24.03
C VAL A 39 14.29 -3.13 -24.32
N SER A 40 14.79 -4.19 -24.96
CA SER A 40 13.96 -5.38 -25.20
C SER A 40 13.74 -6.16 -23.89
N PRO A 41 12.65 -6.94 -23.77
CA PRO A 41 12.36 -7.71 -22.55
C PRO A 41 13.50 -8.64 -22.13
N ASP A 42 14.16 -9.27 -23.11
CA ASP A 42 15.26 -10.22 -22.87
C ASP A 42 16.53 -9.51 -22.38
N GLU A 43 16.78 -8.29 -22.86
CA GLU A 43 17.88 -7.45 -22.37
C GLU A 43 17.60 -6.97 -20.93
N GLU A 44 16.37 -6.57 -20.62
CA GLU A 44 15.99 -6.11 -19.27
C GLU A 44 16.14 -7.20 -18.22
N GLU A 45 15.81 -8.45 -18.57
CA GLU A 45 15.93 -9.60 -17.66
C GLU A 45 17.37 -9.87 -17.20
N THR A 46 18.36 -9.39 -17.96
CA THR A 46 19.79 -9.52 -17.64
C THR A 46 20.39 -8.29 -16.98
N THR A 47 19.61 -7.22 -16.84
CA THR A 47 20.06 -5.96 -16.22
C THR A 47 19.82 -5.95 -14.72
N GLU A 48 20.47 -5.02 -14.02
CA GLU A 48 20.19 -4.72 -12.61
C GLU A 48 18.73 -4.30 -12.35
N ARG A 49 18.01 -3.90 -13.41
CA ARG A 49 16.60 -3.48 -13.39
C ARG A 49 15.63 -4.65 -13.51
N ALA A 50 16.12 -5.88 -13.63
CA ALA A 50 15.25 -7.05 -13.68
C ALA A 50 14.41 -7.11 -12.39
N ILE A 51 13.08 -7.12 -12.53
CA ILE A 51 12.16 -7.15 -11.38
C ILE A 51 12.08 -8.55 -10.71
N LYS A 52 12.48 -9.61 -11.42
CA LYS A 52 12.35 -11.01 -10.96
C LYS A 52 13.05 -11.30 -9.62
N PRO A 53 14.28 -10.84 -9.35
CA PRO A 53 14.93 -11.06 -8.07
C PRO A 53 14.16 -10.40 -6.91
N LEU A 54 13.65 -9.17 -7.09
CA LEU A 54 12.80 -8.52 -6.08
C LEU A 54 11.51 -9.33 -5.86
N VAL A 55 10.82 -9.74 -6.92
CA VAL A 55 9.59 -10.54 -6.82
C VAL A 55 9.83 -11.88 -6.12
N SER A 56 10.98 -12.50 -6.36
CA SER A 56 11.35 -13.76 -5.68
C SER A 56 11.53 -13.54 -4.18
N LEU A 57 12.19 -12.46 -3.79
CA LEU A 57 12.36 -12.09 -2.38
C LEU A 57 11.03 -11.71 -1.71
N MET A 58 10.13 -11.02 -2.43
CA MET A 58 8.77 -10.74 -1.94
C MET A 58 7.98 -12.04 -1.71
N GLN A 59 8.11 -13.00 -2.62
CA GLN A 59 7.48 -14.31 -2.49
C GLN A 59 8.01 -15.11 -1.30
N GLU A 60 9.32 -15.04 -1.02
CA GLU A 60 9.93 -15.65 0.17
C GLU A 60 9.41 -15.01 1.46
N THR A 61 9.37 -13.68 1.50
CA THR A 61 8.81 -12.91 2.64
C THR A 61 7.37 -13.31 2.89
N THR A 62 6.56 -13.39 1.84
CA THR A 62 5.15 -13.80 1.91
C THR A 62 5.00 -15.20 2.53
N LYS A 63 5.80 -16.17 2.09
CA LYS A 63 5.77 -17.55 2.64
C LYS A 63 6.11 -17.63 4.12
N LEU A 64 6.93 -16.71 4.62
CA LEU A 64 7.24 -16.62 6.04
C LEU A 64 6.05 -16.05 6.81
N GLN A 65 5.46 -14.97 6.32
CA GLN A 65 4.38 -14.25 7.00
C GLN A 65 3.03 -14.97 6.95
N GLU A 66 2.72 -15.71 5.88
CA GLU A 66 1.46 -16.48 5.76
C GLU A 66 1.24 -17.48 6.91
N LYS A 67 2.31 -17.91 7.58
CA LYS A 67 2.24 -18.84 8.71
C LYS A 67 1.82 -18.17 10.01
N SER A 68 1.91 -16.85 10.07
CA SER A 68 1.65 -16.05 11.28
C SER A 68 0.16 -15.87 11.57
N GLY A 69 -0.72 -16.10 10.58
CA GLY A 69 -2.17 -16.04 10.79
C GLY A 69 -2.94 -15.44 9.61
N PRO A 70 -4.15 -14.91 9.86
CA PRO A 70 -4.94 -14.22 8.85
C PRO A 70 -4.21 -12.97 8.32
N ILE A 71 -4.53 -12.60 7.09
CA ILE A 71 -3.99 -11.41 6.43
C ILE A 71 -4.99 -10.28 6.52
N PHE A 72 -4.49 -9.08 6.75
CA PHE A 72 -5.29 -7.88 6.85
C PHE A 72 -4.77 -6.79 5.91
N GLN A 73 -5.67 -5.91 5.49
CA GLN A 73 -5.28 -4.62 4.95
C GLN A 73 -4.87 -3.71 6.09
N ARG A 74 -3.87 -2.85 5.86
CA ARG A 74 -3.52 -1.80 6.82
C ARG A 74 -4.40 -0.57 6.58
N ALA A 75 -5.07 -0.10 7.63
CA ALA A 75 -5.76 1.18 7.63
C ALA A 75 -4.82 2.27 8.17
N ALA A 76 -4.73 3.43 7.53
CA ALA A 76 -4.13 4.61 8.14
C ALA A 76 -5.17 5.31 9.01
N ILE A 77 -4.74 5.89 10.12
CA ILE A 77 -5.57 6.81 10.91
C ILE A 77 -5.13 8.24 10.57
N GLU A 78 -6.02 8.98 9.94
CA GLU A 78 -5.82 10.40 9.66
C GLU A 78 -5.98 11.23 10.94
N LYS A 79 -5.43 12.44 10.93
CA LYS A 79 -5.45 13.35 12.10
C LYS A 79 -6.87 13.74 12.54
N ASP A 80 -7.85 13.64 11.65
CA ASP A 80 -9.26 13.89 11.92
C ASP A 80 -10.02 12.65 12.41
N GLY A 81 -9.33 11.53 12.62
CA GLY A 81 -9.90 10.25 13.03
C GLY A 81 -10.54 9.46 11.89
N SER A 82 -10.48 9.95 10.65
CA SER A 82 -10.91 9.16 9.48
C SER A 82 -9.87 8.08 9.14
N SER A 83 -10.34 6.98 8.56
CA SER A 83 -9.47 5.92 8.07
C SER A 83 -9.23 6.07 6.57
N SER A 84 -7.98 6.19 6.15
CA SER A 84 -7.58 6.13 4.73
C SER A 84 -6.81 4.83 4.46
N HIS A 85 -6.63 4.49 3.18
CA HIS A 85 -5.88 3.28 2.83
C HIS A 85 -4.42 3.65 2.52
N VAL A 86 -3.47 3.05 3.25
CA VAL A 86 -2.04 3.27 3.02
C VAL A 86 -1.62 2.91 1.59
N ARG A 87 -2.29 1.91 0.98
CA ARG A 87 -2.04 1.43 -0.40
C ARG A 87 -2.09 2.49 -1.48
N ASP A 88 -2.82 3.59 -1.28
CA ASP A 88 -2.96 4.63 -2.28
C ASP A 88 -1.61 5.33 -2.56
N ASN A 89 -0.72 5.34 -1.55
CA ASN A 89 0.58 6.01 -1.62
C ASN A 89 1.77 5.05 -1.84
N ILE A 90 1.55 3.73 -1.80
CA ILE A 90 2.64 2.74 -1.90
C ILE A 90 3.34 2.81 -3.26
N PHE A 91 2.59 2.99 -4.34
CA PHE A 91 3.18 3.10 -5.67
C PHE A 91 4.13 4.30 -5.78
N GLU A 92 3.70 5.45 -5.24
CA GLU A 92 4.51 6.67 -5.24
C GLU A 92 5.75 6.51 -4.36
N ALA A 93 5.61 5.95 -3.15
CA ALA A 93 6.74 5.62 -2.29
C ALA A 93 7.75 4.71 -2.99
N PHE A 94 7.28 3.68 -3.70
CA PHE A 94 8.14 2.77 -4.44
C PHE A 94 8.87 3.49 -5.59
N VAL A 95 8.15 4.24 -6.43
CA VAL A 95 8.74 4.90 -7.61
C VAL A 95 9.72 6.00 -7.21
N THR A 96 9.43 6.78 -6.17
CA THR A 96 10.33 7.85 -5.70
C THR A 96 11.67 7.33 -5.17
N GLY A 97 11.76 6.05 -4.79
CA GLY A 97 13.01 5.40 -4.42
C GLY A 97 13.88 4.97 -5.61
N LEU A 98 13.34 4.98 -6.83
CA LEU A 98 14.10 4.66 -8.04
C LEU A 98 14.94 5.88 -8.51
N PRO A 99 16.03 5.65 -9.27
CA PRO A 99 16.75 6.73 -9.94
C PRO A 99 15.82 7.60 -10.77
N VAL A 100 15.97 8.93 -10.70
CA VAL A 100 15.04 9.92 -11.27
C VAL A 100 14.82 9.70 -12.76
N GLU A 101 15.89 9.36 -13.47
CA GLU A 101 15.91 9.10 -14.91
C GLU A 101 15.10 7.85 -15.30
N GLU A 102 14.76 7.00 -14.33
CA GLU A 102 14.20 5.68 -14.53
C GLU A 102 12.78 5.52 -13.95
N GLN A 103 12.32 6.50 -13.19
CA GLN A 103 10.96 6.53 -12.62
C GLN A 103 9.88 6.40 -13.69
N GLN A 104 10.07 7.05 -14.85
CA GLN A 104 9.12 6.99 -15.97
C GLN A 104 9.06 5.59 -16.60
N MET A 105 10.16 4.84 -16.59
CA MET A 105 10.21 3.48 -17.13
C MET A 105 9.42 2.49 -16.28
N MET A 106 9.30 2.74 -14.97
CA MET A 106 8.54 1.91 -14.03
C MET A 106 7.06 2.31 -13.91
N ASN A 107 6.51 3.04 -14.87
CA ASN A 107 5.08 3.37 -14.93
C ASN A 107 4.23 2.22 -15.52
N CYS A 108 4.43 1.01 -14.99
CA CYS A 108 3.70 -0.18 -15.42
C CYS A 108 2.33 -0.27 -14.73
N ASN A 109 1.25 -0.26 -15.51
CA ASN A 109 -0.11 -0.39 -14.98
C ASN A 109 -0.34 -1.67 -14.15
N ALA A 110 0.29 -2.79 -14.53
CA ALA A 110 0.16 -4.04 -13.79
C ALA A 110 0.80 -3.94 -12.39
N CYS A 111 2.02 -3.41 -12.29
CA CYS A 111 2.71 -3.21 -11.01
C CYS A 111 2.01 -2.15 -10.15
N LYS A 112 1.55 -1.04 -10.76
CA LYS A 112 0.77 -0.02 -10.06
C LYS A 112 -0.49 -0.61 -9.44
N LYS A 113 -1.27 -1.35 -10.23
CA LYS A 113 -2.47 -2.03 -9.73
C LYS A 113 -2.16 -3.03 -8.62
N PHE A 114 -1.08 -3.80 -8.75
CA PHE A 114 -0.63 -4.71 -7.70
C PHE A 114 -0.39 -3.96 -6.37
N MET A 115 0.41 -2.90 -6.40
CA MET A 115 0.72 -2.12 -5.19
C MET A 115 -0.52 -1.44 -4.59
N SER A 116 -1.38 -0.84 -5.42
CA SER A 116 -2.60 -0.19 -4.96
C SER A 116 -3.66 -1.17 -4.43
N GLN A 117 -3.59 -2.47 -4.75
CA GLN A 117 -4.55 -3.47 -4.26
C GLN A 117 -4.03 -4.28 -3.09
N TYR A 118 -2.73 -4.58 -3.08
CA TYR A 118 -2.14 -5.57 -2.19
C TYR A 118 -0.92 -5.05 -1.42
N GLY A 119 -0.38 -3.88 -1.77
CA GLY A 119 0.89 -3.43 -1.21
C GLY A 119 0.86 -3.20 0.30
N ASP A 120 -0.32 -2.96 0.88
CA ASP A 120 -0.53 -2.71 2.31
C ASP A 120 -0.97 -3.95 3.09
N LEU A 121 -0.98 -5.12 2.46
CA LEU A 121 -1.31 -6.36 3.16
C LEU A 121 -0.27 -6.65 4.25
N CYS A 122 -0.77 -7.11 5.39
CA CYS A 122 0.03 -7.38 6.57
C CYS A 122 -0.54 -8.56 7.38
N THR A 123 0.29 -9.08 8.27
CA THR A 123 -0.11 -9.99 9.34
C THR A 123 0.13 -9.33 10.69
N VAL A 124 -0.56 -9.80 11.73
CA VAL A 124 -0.35 -9.32 13.10
C VAL A 124 0.69 -10.20 13.79
N GLY A 125 1.79 -9.60 14.25
CA GLY A 125 2.81 -10.25 15.04
C GLY A 125 2.33 -10.55 16.47
N GLU A 126 3.09 -11.36 17.20
CA GLU A 126 2.75 -11.76 18.58
C GLU A 126 2.67 -10.57 19.55
N ASP A 127 3.41 -9.50 19.28
CA ASP A 127 3.42 -8.24 20.03
C ASP A 127 2.34 -7.25 19.56
N GLY A 128 1.49 -7.65 18.61
CA GLY A 128 0.48 -6.79 18.00
C GLY A 128 1.01 -5.87 16.90
N SER A 129 2.31 -5.95 16.56
CA SER A 129 2.88 -5.19 15.45
C SER A 129 2.31 -5.67 14.11
N LEU A 130 2.18 -4.74 13.16
CA LEU A 130 1.71 -5.07 11.81
C LEU A 130 2.91 -5.35 10.92
N LEU A 131 3.12 -6.61 10.59
CA LEU A 131 4.23 -7.08 9.76
C LEU A 131 3.83 -7.03 8.28
N PRO A 132 4.57 -6.32 7.40
CA PRO A 132 4.28 -6.30 5.97
C PRO A 132 4.30 -7.71 5.38
N LEU A 133 3.29 -8.06 4.59
CA LEU A 133 3.14 -9.42 4.06
C LEU A 133 4.29 -9.78 3.11
N MET A 134 4.58 -8.88 2.17
CA MET A 134 5.43 -9.17 1.02
C MET A 134 6.68 -8.31 0.92
N TRP A 135 6.77 -7.24 1.70
CA TRP A 135 7.92 -6.33 1.62
C TRP A 135 9.04 -6.85 2.51
N PRO A 136 10.21 -7.19 1.94
CA PRO A 136 11.32 -7.72 2.71
C PRO A 136 11.90 -6.67 3.64
N THR A 137 11.89 -6.95 4.94
CA THR A 137 12.44 -6.06 5.98
C THR A 137 13.97 -6.06 6.04
N ASP A 138 14.61 -7.14 5.57
CA ASP A 138 16.05 -7.23 5.38
C ASP A 138 16.44 -6.58 4.04
N THR A 139 16.66 -5.26 4.06
CA THR A 139 16.93 -4.44 2.88
C THR A 139 18.26 -4.75 2.22
N GLU A 140 19.19 -5.39 2.92
CA GLU A 140 20.48 -5.82 2.35
C GLU A 140 20.30 -6.93 1.31
N LYS A 141 19.29 -7.81 1.49
CA LYS A 141 18.93 -8.83 0.50
C LYS A 141 18.19 -8.28 -0.71
N VAL A 142 17.65 -7.07 -0.62
CA VAL A 142 16.96 -6.43 -1.73
C VAL A 142 17.99 -6.09 -2.82
N PRO A 143 17.69 -6.38 -4.11
CA PRO A 143 18.55 -5.97 -5.22
C PRO A 143 18.86 -4.48 -5.13
N GLN A 144 20.14 -4.12 -5.32
CA GLN A 144 20.63 -2.77 -5.10
C GLN A 144 19.79 -1.70 -5.81
N TYR A 145 19.34 -1.98 -7.03
CA TYR A 145 18.49 -1.12 -7.83
C TYR A 145 17.15 -0.75 -7.15
N TYR A 146 16.56 -1.65 -6.37
CA TYR A 146 15.26 -1.47 -5.72
C TYR A 146 15.34 -1.19 -4.22
N ARG A 147 16.54 -1.17 -3.63
CA ARG A 147 16.71 -1.07 -2.17
C ARG A 147 16.01 0.16 -1.58
N LYS A 148 16.26 1.34 -2.15
CA LYS A 148 15.62 2.59 -1.74
C LYS A 148 14.11 2.58 -1.93
N SER A 149 13.62 2.00 -3.02
CA SER A 149 12.18 1.84 -3.26
C SER A 149 11.49 1.02 -2.18
N VAL A 150 12.11 -0.10 -1.78
CA VAL A 150 11.58 -0.94 -0.70
C VAL A 150 11.67 -0.20 0.65
N GLU A 151 12.77 0.48 0.94
CA GLU A 151 12.93 1.30 2.15
C GLU A 151 11.86 2.39 2.28
N HIS A 152 11.56 3.09 1.18
CA HIS A 152 10.50 4.10 1.17
C HIS A 152 9.13 3.49 1.46
N VAL A 153 8.82 2.33 0.88
CA VAL A 153 7.55 1.63 1.15
C VAL A 153 7.47 1.17 2.61
N LEU A 154 8.54 0.59 3.16
CA LEU A 154 8.58 0.19 4.57
C LEU A 154 8.42 1.39 5.50
N THR A 155 9.09 2.50 5.20
CA THR A 155 8.97 3.75 5.96
C THR A 155 7.54 4.28 5.92
N LEU A 156 6.88 4.26 4.76
CA LEU A 156 5.47 4.64 4.64
C LEU A 156 4.56 3.75 5.50
N LEU A 157 4.77 2.42 5.46
CA LEU A 157 3.99 1.48 6.26
C LEU A 157 4.19 1.68 7.76
N GLU A 158 5.41 2.00 8.20
CA GLU A 158 5.73 2.27 9.60
C GLU A 158 5.17 3.62 10.08
N THR A 159 5.43 4.69 9.33
CA THR A 159 5.09 6.07 9.72
C THR A 159 3.60 6.39 9.59
N SER A 160 2.84 5.63 8.81
CA SER A 160 1.38 5.78 8.71
C SER A 160 0.63 5.41 9.99
N GLY A 161 1.29 4.87 11.02
CA GLY A 161 0.68 4.58 12.32
C GLY A 161 -0.50 3.62 12.25
N GLY A 162 -0.56 2.82 11.18
CA GLY A 162 -1.79 2.16 10.77
C GLY A 162 -2.30 1.08 11.73
N THR A 163 -3.60 0.88 11.73
CA THR A 163 -4.29 -0.19 12.47
C THR A 163 -4.65 -1.37 11.56
N VAL A 164 -5.04 -2.47 12.20
CA VAL A 164 -5.64 -3.62 11.50
C VAL A 164 -6.93 -3.16 10.83
N GLY A 165 -6.98 -3.24 9.50
CA GLY A 165 -8.18 -3.00 8.72
C GLY A 165 -8.95 -4.29 8.45
N ASP A 166 -9.55 -4.37 7.27
CA ASP A 166 -10.34 -5.54 6.86
C ASP A 166 -9.47 -6.78 6.62
N GLU A 167 -9.99 -7.95 7.01
CA GLU A 167 -9.36 -9.22 6.67
C GLU A 167 -9.39 -9.45 5.14
N PHE A 168 -8.23 -9.77 4.59
CA PHE A 168 -8.08 -10.16 3.20
C PHE A 168 -8.40 -11.64 3.03
N ALA A 169 -9.60 -11.93 2.54
CA ALA A 169 -10.07 -13.30 2.32
C ALA A 169 -9.92 -13.75 0.85
N ILE A 170 -9.39 -14.96 0.66
CA ILE A 170 -9.32 -15.61 -0.65
C ILE A 170 -10.55 -16.50 -0.85
N GLN A 171 -11.29 -16.28 -1.93
CA GLN A 171 -12.54 -17.02 -2.19
C GLN A 171 -12.37 -18.30 -3.03
N ASP A 172 -11.31 -18.38 -3.83
CA ASP A 172 -11.02 -19.52 -4.69
C ASP A 172 -9.52 -19.71 -4.94
N LYS A 173 -9.16 -20.73 -5.73
CA LYS A 173 -7.76 -21.02 -6.04
C LYS A 173 -7.09 -19.96 -6.92
N ALA A 174 -7.86 -19.27 -7.79
CA ALA A 174 -7.31 -18.25 -8.67
C ALA A 174 -6.94 -16.99 -7.87
N GLY A 175 -7.72 -16.65 -6.83
CA GLY A 175 -7.45 -15.55 -5.91
C GLY A 175 -6.19 -15.71 -5.06
N ARG A 176 -5.48 -16.85 -5.16
CA ARG A 176 -4.15 -17.03 -4.56
C ARG A 176 -3.05 -16.29 -5.30
N VAL A 177 -3.22 -16.01 -6.59
CA VAL A 177 -2.25 -15.25 -7.37
C VAL A 177 -2.62 -13.78 -7.29
N LEU A 178 -1.82 -13.01 -6.57
CA LEU A 178 -1.99 -11.56 -6.46
C LEU A 178 -1.19 -10.86 -7.54
N GLY A 179 -1.87 -10.06 -8.36
CA GLY A 179 -1.26 -9.35 -9.49
C GLY A 179 -1.31 -10.13 -10.81
N VAL A 180 -0.56 -9.65 -11.80
CA VAL A 180 -0.50 -10.23 -13.15
C VAL A 180 0.96 -10.57 -13.42
N PRO A 181 1.42 -11.83 -13.23
CA PRO A 181 2.84 -12.15 -13.26
C PRO A 181 3.56 -11.80 -14.56
N LYS A 182 2.85 -11.88 -15.70
CA LYS A 182 3.40 -11.58 -17.03
C LYS A 182 2.38 -10.93 -17.95
N THR A 183 2.84 -10.01 -18.80
CA THR A 183 2.11 -9.48 -19.95
C THR A 183 3.00 -9.58 -21.19
N GLY A 184 2.69 -10.49 -22.10
CA GLY A 184 3.60 -10.82 -23.20
C GLY A 184 4.93 -11.35 -22.66
N ALA A 185 6.03 -10.71 -23.04
CA ALA A 185 7.37 -11.07 -22.58
C ALA A 185 7.77 -10.40 -21.24
N TRP A 186 6.99 -9.41 -20.76
CA TRP A 186 7.32 -8.63 -19.57
C TRP A 186 6.88 -9.36 -18.30
N SER A 187 7.75 -9.35 -17.28
CA SER A 187 7.42 -9.84 -15.95
C SER A 187 7.02 -8.68 -15.04
N HIS A 188 6.09 -8.90 -14.12
CA HIS A 188 5.58 -7.86 -13.22
C HIS A 188 5.60 -8.31 -11.77
N MET A 189 5.34 -7.36 -10.86
CA MET A 189 5.11 -7.66 -9.46
C MET A 189 3.88 -8.56 -9.31
N SER A 190 4.10 -9.69 -8.66
CA SER A 190 3.06 -10.63 -8.29
C SER A 190 3.57 -11.54 -7.18
N ILE A 191 2.66 -12.05 -6.36
CA ILE A 191 2.95 -13.08 -5.38
C ILE A 191 1.88 -14.16 -5.43
N THR A 192 2.21 -15.36 -5.01
CA THR A 192 1.28 -16.48 -4.91
C THR A 192 1.17 -16.92 -3.47
N LEU A 193 -0.06 -16.97 -2.96
CA LEU A 193 -0.39 -17.39 -1.61
C LEU A 193 -0.55 -18.90 -1.55
N THR A 194 0.26 -19.59 -0.74
CA THR A 194 0.32 -21.07 -0.73
C THR A 194 -0.34 -21.69 0.48
N GLU A 195 -0.21 -21.07 1.65
CA GLU A 195 -0.62 -21.65 2.93
C GLU A 195 -2.00 -21.13 3.39
N ILE A 196 -2.51 -20.09 2.75
CA ILE A 196 -3.77 -19.45 3.18
C ILE A 196 -4.99 -20.31 2.85
N ARG A 197 -5.87 -20.43 3.84
CA ARG A 197 -7.16 -21.09 3.70
C ARG A 197 -8.08 -20.29 2.77
N ILE A 198 -8.77 -21.00 1.89
CA ILE A 198 -9.82 -20.40 1.06
C ILE A 198 -11.07 -20.26 1.92
N THR A 199 -11.52 -19.03 2.16
CA THR A 199 -12.71 -18.70 2.94
C THR A 199 -13.87 -18.42 1.98
N ARG A 200 -14.85 -19.32 1.96
CA ARG A 200 -16.03 -19.19 1.08
C ARG A 200 -17.09 -18.28 1.72
N ALA A 201 -18.03 -17.78 0.91
CA ALA A 201 -19.07 -16.86 1.37
C ALA A 201 -19.88 -17.38 2.59
N ASN A 202 -20.14 -18.69 2.66
CA ASN A 202 -20.89 -19.36 3.73
C ASN A 202 -19.98 -20.15 4.68
N ASP A 203 -18.72 -19.75 4.81
CA ASP A 203 -17.79 -20.45 5.68
C ASP A 203 -18.17 -20.24 7.15
N PRO A 204 -18.48 -21.30 7.92
CA PRO A 204 -18.87 -21.17 9.33
C PRO A 204 -17.71 -20.73 10.23
N MET A 205 -16.47 -20.76 9.73
CA MET A 205 -15.28 -20.22 10.38
C MET A 205 -14.85 -18.89 9.75
N LYS A 206 -15.72 -18.22 8.97
CA LYS A 206 -15.47 -16.84 8.55
C LYS A 206 -15.41 -15.97 9.81
N SER A 207 -14.34 -15.20 9.94
CA SER A 207 -14.21 -14.24 11.02
C SER A 207 -15.35 -13.22 10.96
N GLN A 208 -15.72 -12.69 12.13
CA GLN A 208 -16.52 -11.47 12.18
C GLN A 208 -15.71 -10.33 11.57
N ASP A 209 -16.39 -9.36 10.95
CA ASP A 209 -15.70 -8.20 10.41
C ASP A 209 -14.98 -7.43 11.53
N THR A 210 -13.85 -6.79 11.18
CA THR A 210 -12.97 -6.12 12.13
C THR A 210 -13.72 -5.01 12.89
N THR A 211 -14.62 -4.28 12.22
CA THR A 211 -15.41 -3.20 12.83
C THR A 211 -16.38 -3.73 13.88
N THR A 212 -17.12 -4.79 13.58
CA THR A 212 -18.02 -5.47 14.52
C THR A 212 -17.23 -6.02 15.70
N SER A 213 -16.10 -6.67 15.44
CA SER A 213 -15.24 -7.23 16.49
C SER A 213 -14.73 -6.13 17.43
N HIS A 214 -14.29 -4.99 16.87
CA HIS A 214 -13.87 -3.81 17.63
C HIS A 214 -15.02 -3.22 18.45
N ASN A 215 -16.21 -3.04 17.87
CA ASN A 215 -17.37 -2.51 18.58
C ASN A 215 -17.84 -3.44 19.70
N MET A 216 -17.79 -4.76 19.48
CA MET A 216 -18.07 -5.76 20.52
C MET A 216 -17.06 -5.67 21.65
N LEU A 217 -15.76 -5.53 21.33
CA LEU A 217 -14.72 -5.37 22.34
C LEU A 217 -14.94 -4.09 23.14
N ASN A 218 -15.21 -2.95 22.50
CA ASN A 218 -15.48 -1.69 23.21
C ASN A 218 -16.70 -1.81 24.12
N ALA A 219 -17.80 -2.40 23.63
CA ALA A 219 -18.98 -2.64 24.46
C ALA A 219 -18.68 -3.57 25.66
N ILE A 220 -17.77 -4.54 25.50
CA ILE A 220 -17.30 -5.38 26.61
C ILE A 220 -16.48 -4.54 27.59
N LEU A 221 -15.54 -3.73 27.12
CA LEU A 221 -14.70 -2.88 27.97
C LEU A 221 -15.54 -1.86 28.76
N GLU A 222 -16.54 -1.23 28.13
CA GLU A 222 -17.46 -0.29 28.81
C GLU A 222 -18.30 -0.96 29.90
N ARG A 223 -18.69 -2.23 29.70
CA ARG A 223 -19.52 -2.98 30.66
C ARG A 223 -18.73 -3.63 31.78
N ASN A 224 -17.42 -3.78 31.62
CA ASN A 224 -16.57 -4.50 32.56
C ASN A 224 -15.55 -3.54 33.19
N PRO A 225 -15.81 -3.05 34.42
CA PRO A 225 -14.88 -2.15 35.10
C PRO A 225 -13.53 -2.84 35.35
N ALA A 226 -12.45 -2.06 35.48
CA ALA A 226 -11.08 -2.57 35.63
C ALA A 226 -10.94 -3.67 36.71
N GLY A 227 -11.60 -3.50 37.87
CA GLY A 227 -11.57 -4.50 38.94
C GLY A 227 -12.27 -5.84 38.62
N VAL A 228 -13.06 -5.93 37.56
CA VAL A 228 -13.56 -7.22 37.03
C VAL A 228 -12.50 -7.89 36.17
N VAL A 229 -11.81 -7.13 35.31
CA VAL A 229 -10.71 -7.62 34.47
C VAL A 229 -9.54 -8.11 35.31
N GLU A 230 -9.16 -7.37 36.36
CA GLU A 230 -8.10 -7.79 37.30
C GLU A 230 -8.44 -9.09 38.04
N ARG A 231 -9.70 -9.27 38.46
CA ARG A 231 -10.14 -10.52 39.09
C ARG A 231 -10.10 -11.70 38.10
N ALA A 232 -10.52 -11.48 36.86
CA ALA A 232 -10.43 -12.49 35.81
C ALA A 232 -8.96 -12.85 35.51
N HIS A 233 -8.07 -11.85 35.43
CA HIS A 233 -6.63 -12.05 35.29
C HIS A 233 -6.06 -12.88 36.45
N HIS A 234 -6.45 -12.59 37.69
CA HIS A 234 -6.04 -13.37 38.85
C HIS A 234 -6.51 -14.84 38.75
N TYR A 235 -7.78 -15.10 38.42
CA TYR A 235 -8.30 -16.46 38.31
C TYR A 235 -7.65 -17.28 37.19
N LEU A 236 -7.42 -16.66 36.02
CA LEU A 236 -6.76 -17.31 34.89
C LEU A 236 -5.25 -17.47 35.11
N GLY A 237 -4.58 -16.47 35.69
CA GLY A 237 -3.15 -16.51 35.98
C GLY A 237 -2.79 -17.56 37.05
N GLN A 238 -3.67 -17.77 38.03
CA GLN A 238 -3.50 -18.78 39.09
C GLN A 238 -4.06 -20.15 38.72
N ASN A 239 -4.47 -20.38 37.46
CA ASN A 239 -5.06 -21.64 36.99
C ASN A 239 -6.25 -22.13 37.84
N LEU A 240 -7.06 -21.19 38.35
CA LEU A 240 -8.23 -21.49 39.18
C LEU A 240 -9.47 -21.90 38.36
N LEU A 241 -9.36 -21.93 37.03
CA LEU A 241 -10.42 -22.33 36.09
C LEU A 241 -9.93 -23.42 35.12
N PRO A 242 -10.81 -24.33 34.65
CA PRO A 242 -10.49 -25.24 33.57
C PRO A 242 -10.02 -24.49 32.32
N TYR A 243 -9.00 -25.03 31.64
CA TYR A 243 -8.43 -24.47 30.41
C TYR A 243 -7.84 -23.05 30.54
N ALA A 244 -7.50 -22.59 31.75
CA ALA A 244 -6.98 -21.24 31.97
C ALA A 244 -5.78 -20.86 31.07
N GLU A 245 -4.90 -21.82 30.76
CA GLU A 245 -3.74 -21.62 29.89
C GLU A 245 -4.09 -21.03 28.50
N SER A 246 -5.19 -21.49 27.87
CA SER A 246 -5.56 -21.02 26.54
C SER A 246 -6.11 -19.59 26.53
N HIS A 247 -6.33 -18.99 27.70
CA HIS A 247 -6.93 -17.66 27.85
C HIS A 247 -5.96 -16.64 28.48
N LYS A 248 -4.75 -17.08 28.90
CA LYS A 248 -3.76 -16.20 29.53
C LYS A 248 -3.36 -15.03 28.66
N SER A 249 -3.02 -15.29 27.39
CA SER A 249 -2.60 -14.22 26.47
C SER A 249 -3.72 -13.19 26.26
N ALA A 250 -4.96 -13.64 26.12
CA ALA A 250 -6.11 -12.75 25.95
C ALA A 250 -6.38 -11.87 27.18
N ILE A 251 -6.27 -12.43 28.40
CA ILE A 251 -6.52 -11.66 29.61
C ILE A 251 -5.36 -10.71 29.95
N ILE A 252 -4.11 -11.07 29.61
CA ILE A 252 -2.96 -10.17 29.71
C ILE A 252 -3.14 -8.98 28.76
N TYR A 253 -3.54 -9.26 27.51
CA TYR A 253 -3.86 -8.21 26.54
C TYR A 253 -4.94 -7.27 27.09
N LEU A 254 -6.08 -7.80 27.55
CA LEU A 254 -7.16 -6.99 28.12
C LEU A 254 -6.72 -6.16 29.31
N GLN A 255 -5.89 -6.70 30.21
CA GLN A 255 -5.36 -5.96 31.35
C GLN A 255 -4.49 -4.78 30.90
N ASN A 256 -3.60 -5.01 29.93
CA ASN A 256 -2.74 -3.96 29.36
C ASN A 256 -3.57 -2.88 28.63
N THR A 257 -4.59 -3.29 27.87
CA THR A 257 -5.50 -2.36 27.19
C THR A 257 -6.25 -1.47 28.19
N VAL A 258 -6.84 -2.06 29.24
CA VAL A 258 -7.54 -1.29 30.27
C VAL A 258 -6.59 -0.33 31.00
N ALA A 259 -5.36 -0.76 31.30
CA ALA A 259 -4.35 0.09 31.94
C ALA A 259 -3.92 1.28 31.05
N SER A 260 -3.95 1.13 29.73
CA SER A 260 -3.63 2.21 28.78
C SER A 260 -4.77 3.23 28.57
N LEU A 261 -5.99 2.91 29.00
CA LEU A 261 -7.18 3.76 28.87
C LEU A 261 -7.47 4.62 30.11
N LEU A 262 -6.76 4.40 31.22
CA LEU A 262 -6.85 5.12 32.50
C LEU A 262 -5.75 6.18 32.61
#